data_AF-A0A937VS29-F1
#
_entry.id   AF-A0A937VS29-F1
#
_cell.length_a   1.000
_cell.length_b   1.000
_cell.length_c   1.000
_cell.angle_alpha   90.00
_cell.angle_beta   90.00
_cell.angle_gamma   90.00
#
_symmetry.space_group_name_H-M   'P 1'
#
loop_
_entity.id
_entity.type
_entity.pdbx_description
1 polymer ?
#
loop_
_entity_poly.entity_id
_entity_poly.type
_entity_poly.pdbx_seq_one_letter_code
_entity_poly.pdbx_strand_id
1 'polypeptide(L)'
;MIERVHEHIISELGTNTRTDTIFVLTAIILNLITLGINSGIASSESNDTSTIMMFTFVALLIVVNLVAEFGLIRGRQMRRKLLSGLLKMYKDQGVEGYYDPSLLNDYKTRYNLFMLTVLFTGLVAIVIPFIIR
;
A
#
# COMPACT_ATOMS: atom_id res chain seq x y z
N MET A 1 17.25 25.12 16.38
CA MET A 1 16.38 25.13 15.17
C MET A 1 16.52 23.86 14.33
N ILE A 2 17.75 23.40 14.05
CA ILE A 2 17.99 22.14 13.32
C ILE A 2 17.37 20.92 14.03
N GLU A 3 17.46 20.86 15.35
CA GLU A 3 16.83 19.81 16.16
C GLU A 3 15.30 19.76 15.99
N ARG A 4 14.63 20.92 15.94
CA ARG A 4 13.18 20.99 15.66
C ARG A 4 12.84 20.49 14.25
N VAL A 5 13.68 20.75 13.27
CA VAL A 5 13.51 20.23 11.89
C VAL A 5 13.74 18.72 11.88
N HIS A 6 14.75 18.23 12.59
CA HIS A 6 15.00 16.80 12.75
C HIS A 6 13.80 16.09 13.38
N GLU A 7 13.32 16.57 14.53
CA GLU A 7 12.13 16.06 15.22
C GLU A 7 10.91 16.05 14.28
N HIS A 8 10.69 17.14 13.54
CA HIS A 8 9.59 17.23 12.61
C HIS A 8 9.71 16.20 11.48
N ILE A 9 10.88 16.04 10.85
CA ILE A 9 11.06 15.04 9.79
C ILE A 9 10.86 13.62 10.32
N ILE A 10 11.37 13.31 11.51
CA ILE A 10 11.17 11.99 12.13
C ILE A 10 9.69 11.75 12.42
N SER A 11 8.97 12.75 12.92
CA SER A 11 7.52 12.66 13.16
C SER A 11 6.72 12.41 11.87
N GLU A 12 7.07 13.09 10.78
CA GLU A 12 6.46 12.92 9.46
C GLU A 12 6.75 11.52 8.87
N LEU A 13 7.98 11.02 9.03
CA LEU A 13 8.35 9.65 8.64
C LEU A 13 7.54 8.59 9.41
N GLY A 14 7.29 8.83 10.70
CA GLY A 14 6.45 7.98 11.55
C GLY A 14 4.99 7.95 11.06
N THR A 15 4.41 9.13 10.85
CA THR A 15 3.04 9.29 10.34
C THR A 15 2.88 8.64 8.97
N ASN A 16 3.82 8.88 8.04
CA ASN A 16 3.83 8.25 6.73
C ASN A 16 3.82 6.71 6.83
N THR A 17 4.65 6.12 7.70
CA THR A 17 4.70 4.66 7.90
C THR A 17 3.37 4.10 8.43
N ARG A 18 2.68 4.82 9.32
CA ARG A 18 1.38 4.40 9.87
C ARG A 18 0.31 4.41 8.78
N THR A 19 0.23 5.48 8.00
CA THR A 19 -0.72 5.62 6.89
C THR A 19 -0.51 4.52 5.83
N ASP A 20 0.74 4.22 5.48
CA ASP A 20 1.06 3.16 4.52
C ASP A 20 0.61 1.78 5.03
N THR A 21 0.83 1.49 6.32
CA THR A 21 0.37 0.25 6.96
C THR A 21 -1.16 0.12 6.89
N ILE A 22 -1.88 1.22 7.15
CA ILE A 22 -3.34 1.24 7.08
C ILE A 22 -3.82 0.94 5.66
N PHE A 23 -3.21 1.55 4.63
CA PHE A 23 -3.56 1.27 3.23
C PHE A 23 -3.35 -0.20 2.87
N VAL A 24 -2.19 -0.78 3.21
CA VAL A 24 -1.88 -2.18 2.90
C VAL A 24 -2.85 -3.14 3.60
N LEU A 25 -3.03 -2.98 4.91
CA LEU A 25 -3.88 -3.89 5.68
C LEU A 25 -5.34 -3.79 5.24
N THR A 26 -5.85 -2.58 5.02
CA THR A 26 -7.23 -2.36 4.59
C THR A 26 -7.47 -2.97 3.21
N ALA A 27 -6.53 -2.79 2.27
CA ALA A 27 -6.65 -3.37 0.92
C ALA A 27 -6.61 -4.90 0.96
N ILE A 28 -5.67 -5.50 1.70
CA ILE A 28 -5.58 -6.97 1.82
C ILE A 28 -6.86 -7.54 2.43
N ILE A 29 -7.35 -6.95 3.53
CA ILE A 29 -8.57 -7.42 4.20
C ILE A 29 -9.75 -7.33 3.24
N LEU A 30 -9.92 -6.21 2.54
CA LEU A 30 -11.01 -6.06 1.57
C LEU A 30 -10.88 -7.05 0.41
N ASN A 31 -9.67 -7.29 -0.11
CA ASN A 31 -9.44 -8.29 -1.16
C ASN A 31 -9.89 -9.68 -0.71
N LEU A 32 -9.52 -10.10 0.50
CA LEU A 32 -9.90 -11.42 1.04
C LEU A 32 -11.42 -11.52 1.29
N ILE A 33 -12.04 -10.46 1.81
CA ILE A 33 -13.49 -10.40 2.02
C ILE A 33 -14.22 -10.51 0.68
N THR A 34 -13.83 -9.71 -0.31
CA THR A 34 -14.44 -9.73 -1.64
C THR A 34 -14.23 -11.08 -2.33
N LEU A 35 -13.06 -11.70 -2.21
CA LEU A 35 -12.81 -13.05 -2.71
C LEU A 35 -13.83 -14.04 -2.12
N GLY A 36 -14.00 -14.03 -0.80
CA GLY A 36 -14.94 -14.93 -0.11
C GLY A 36 -16.39 -14.71 -0.55
N ILE A 37 -16.84 -13.45 -0.56
CA ILE A 37 -18.21 -13.08 -0.97
C ILE A 37 -18.45 -13.49 -2.43
N ASN A 38 -17.58 -13.06 -3.36
CA ASN A 38 -17.77 -13.32 -4.78
C ASN A 38 -17.64 -14.82 -5.12
N SER A 39 -16.76 -15.57 -4.45
CA SER A 39 -16.66 -17.02 -4.64
C SER A 39 -17.92 -17.74 -4.17
N GLY A 40 -18.50 -17.30 -3.04
CA GLY A 40 -19.77 -17.83 -2.53
C GLY A 40 -20.93 -17.55 -3.50
N ILE A 41 -21.03 -16.31 -4.01
CA ILE A 41 -22.02 -15.93 -5.02
C ILE A 41 -21.83 -16.75 -6.30
N ALA A 42 -20.59 -16.92 -6.77
CA ALA A 42 -20.27 -17.68 -7.98
C ALA A 42 -20.62 -19.17 -7.87
N SER A 43 -20.55 -19.76 -6.66
CA SER A 43 -20.92 -21.16 -6.42
C SER A 43 -22.44 -21.42 -6.34
N SER A 44 -23.26 -20.37 -6.30
CA SER A 44 -24.72 -20.47 -6.20
C SER A 44 -25.37 -20.45 -7.60
N GLU A 45 -26.65 -20.85 -7.70
CA GLU A 45 -27.40 -20.75 -8.97
C GLU A 45 -27.35 -19.33 -9.55
N SER A 46 -26.97 -19.24 -10.82
CA SER A 46 -26.80 -17.96 -11.49
C SER A 46 -28.15 -17.30 -11.77
N ASN A 47 -28.38 -16.12 -11.18
CA ASN A 47 -29.44 -15.21 -11.59
C ASN A 47 -28.89 -13.80 -11.91
N ASP A 48 -29.74 -12.93 -12.47
CA ASP A 48 -29.35 -11.57 -12.83
C ASP A 48 -28.84 -10.75 -11.63
N THR A 49 -29.49 -10.87 -10.48
CA THR A 49 -29.09 -10.19 -9.23
C THR A 49 -27.70 -10.62 -8.75
N SER A 50 -27.40 -11.92 -8.76
CA SER A 50 -26.08 -12.47 -8.37
C SER A 50 -24.96 -11.92 -9.25
N THR A 51 -25.24 -11.78 -10.55
CA THR A 51 -24.31 -11.22 -11.54
C THR A 51 -24.03 -9.76 -11.26
N ILE A 52 -25.07 -8.95 -11.04
CA ILE A 52 -24.95 -7.52 -10.75
C ILE A 52 -24.16 -7.30 -9.44
N MET A 53 -24.44 -8.09 -8.39
CA MET A 53 -23.71 -8.00 -7.13
C MET A 53 -22.21 -8.29 -7.31
N MET A 54 -21.86 -9.37 -8.02
CA MET A 54 -20.47 -9.75 -8.27
C MET A 54 -19.71 -8.63 -9.00
N PHE A 55 -20.28 -8.08 -10.08
CA PHE A 55 -19.65 -6.97 -10.81
C PHE A 55 -19.53 -5.70 -9.96
N THR A 56 -20.50 -5.42 -9.09
CA THR A 56 -20.44 -4.28 -8.16
C THR A 56 -19.29 -4.43 -7.16
N PHE A 57 -19.11 -5.62 -6.58
CA PHE A 57 -17.99 -5.90 -5.69
C PHE A 57 -16.63 -5.85 -6.40
N VAL A 58 -16.55 -6.35 -7.64
CA VAL A 58 -15.33 -6.24 -8.47
C VAL A 58 -15.00 -4.77 -8.75
N ALA A 59 -15.99 -3.95 -9.11
CA ALA A 59 -15.78 -2.51 -9.33
C ALA A 59 -15.27 -1.81 -8.07
N LEU A 60 -15.88 -2.09 -6.90
CA LEU A 60 -15.41 -1.56 -5.62
C LEU A 60 -13.97 -1.99 -5.32
N LEU A 61 -13.65 -3.27 -5.53
CA LEU A 61 -12.31 -3.81 -5.31
C LEU A 61 -11.26 -3.10 -6.17
N ILE A 62 -11.56 -2.86 -7.45
CA ILE A 62 -10.66 -2.13 -8.35
C ILE A 62 -10.38 -0.72 -7.80
N VAL A 63 -11.43 0.01 -7.40
CA VAL A 63 -11.28 1.37 -6.87
C VAL A 63 -10.43 1.38 -5.59
N VAL A 64 -10.71 0.47 -4.66
CA VAL A 64 -9.97 0.39 -3.39
C VAL A 64 -8.49 0.06 -3.61
N ASN A 65 -8.18 -0.92 -4.45
CA ASN A 65 -6.78 -1.28 -4.74
C ASN A 65 -6.05 -0.13 -5.44
N LEU A 66 -6.70 0.56 -6.38
CA LEU A 66 -6.12 1.75 -7.01
C LEU A 66 -5.78 2.83 -5.97
N VAL A 67 -6.69 3.13 -5.05
CA VAL A 67 -6.45 4.11 -3.98
C VAL A 67 -5.28 3.68 -3.09
N ALA A 68 -5.20 2.40 -2.72
CA ALA A 68 -4.11 1.86 -1.92
C ALA A 68 -2.75 1.96 -2.65
N GLU A 69 -2.69 1.59 -3.92
CA GLU A 69 -1.50 1.70 -4.77
C GLU A 69 -1.03 3.16 -4.90
N PHE A 70 -1.95 4.08 -5.23
CA PHE A 70 -1.60 5.51 -5.28
C PHE A 70 -1.14 6.05 -3.93
N GLY A 71 -1.76 5.61 -2.84
CA GLY A 71 -1.34 5.92 -1.47
C GLY A 71 0.11 5.51 -1.21
N LEU A 72 0.45 4.25 -1.52
CA LEU A 72 1.81 3.71 -1.33
C LEU A 72 2.84 4.37 -2.24
N ILE A 73 2.49 4.67 -3.49
CA ILE A 73 3.39 5.39 -4.41
C ILE A 73 3.70 6.79 -3.85
N ARG A 74 2.68 7.53 -3.39
CA ARG A 74 2.89 8.85 -2.79
C ARG A 74 3.64 8.76 -1.47
N GLY A 75 3.36 7.75 -0.64
CA GLY A 75 4.08 7.49 0.61
C GLY A 75 5.57 7.27 0.37
N ARG A 76 5.91 6.41 -0.61
CA ARG A 76 7.30 6.18 -1.05
C ARG A 76 7.99 7.46 -1.50
N GLN A 77 7.31 8.30 -2.29
CA GLN A 77 7.87 9.58 -2.76
C GLN A 77 8.14 10.55 -1.60
N MET A 78 7.20 10.68 -0.66
CA MET A 78 7.34 11.52 0.52
C MET A 78 8.49 11.04 1.40
N ARG A 79 8.54 9.74 1.71
CA ARG A 79 9.63 9.15 2.50
C ARG A 79 10.99 9.40 1.89
N ARG A 80 11.13 9.27 0.56
CA ARG A 80 12.38 9.57 -0.15
C ARG A 80 12.80 11.03 0.02
N LYS A 81 11.87 11.99 -0.12
CA LYS A 81 12.16 13.42 0.08
C LYS A 81 12.61 13.70 1.51
N LEU A 82 11.88 13.19 2.51
CA LEU A 82 12.19 13.39 3.92
C LEU A 82 13.56 12.79 4.30
N LEU A 83 13.83 11.54 3.90
CA LEU A 83 15.12 10.90 4.18
C LEU A 83 16.28 11.59 3.45
N SER A 84 16.07 12.07 2.22
CA SER A 84 17.12 12.85 1.53
C SER A 84 17.43 14.16 2.24
N GLY A 85 16.42 14.81 2.84
CA GLY A 85 16.60 15.99 3.69
C GLY A 85 17.38 15.67 4.96
N LEU A 86 17.08 14.54 5.61
CA LEU A 86 17.83 14.07 6.79
C LEU A 86 19.30 13.76 6.47
N LEU A 87 19.57 13.02 5.39
CA LEU A 87 20.94 12.71 4.99
C LEU A 87 21.75 13.97 4.69
N LYS A 88 21.14 14.96 4.03
CA LYS A 88 21.77 16.26 3.81
C LYS A 88 22.10 16.95 5.13
N MET A 89 21.16 16.98 6.07
CA MET A 89 21.38 17.58 7.39
C MET A 89 22.48 16.86 8.18
N TYR A 90 22.57 15.53 8.10
CA TYR A 90 23.63 14.76 8.73
C TYR A 90 25.01 15.04 8.13
N LYS A 91 25.07 15.20 6.81
CA LYS A 91 26.28 15.64 6.12
C LYS A 91 26.71 17.03 6.55
N ASP A 92 25.78 17.99 6.60
CA ASP A 92 26.05 19.36 7.03
C ASP A 92 26.53 19.45 8.49
N GLN A 93 26.21 18.46 9.32
CA GLN A 93 26.63 18.36 10.73
C GLN A 93 27.84 17.42 10.95
N GLY A 94 28.43 16.85 9.90
CA GLY A 94 29.60 15.97 10.01
C GLY A 94 29.33 14.60 10.64
N VAL A 95 28.07 14.15 10.68
CA VAL A 95 27.65 12.88 11.28
C VAL A 95 27.22 11.85 10.23
N GLU A 96 27.59 12.06 8.95
CA GLU A 96 27.22 11.17 7.85
C GLU A 96 27.73 9.74 8.00
N GLY A 97 28.88 9.53 8.68
CA GLY A 97 29.43 8.19 8.91
C GLY A 97 28.59 7.27 9.78
N TYR A 98 27.58 7.79 10.48
CA TYR A 98 26.67 7.00 11.32
C TYR A 98 25.45 6.47 10.57
N TYR A 99 25.25 6.87 9.30
CA TYR A 99 24.06 6.50 8.55
C TYR A 99 24.40 6.02 7.14
N ASP A 100 24.01 4.78 6.82
CA ASP A 100 24.25 4.22 5.50
C ASP A 100 23.22 4.77 4.47
N PRO A 101 23.66 5.42 3.38
CA PRO A 101 22.78 5.86 2.30
C PRO A 101 21.98 4.73 1.63
N SER A 102 22.44 3.48 1.73
CA SER A 102 21.79 2.28 1.17
C SER A 102 20.37 2.07 1.73
N LEU A 103 20.07 2.58 2.93
CA LEU A 103 18.76 2.52 3.57
C LEU A 103 17.64 3.12 2.70
N LEU A 104 17.94 4.10 1.85
CA LEU A 104 16.98 4.64 0.89
C LEU A 104 16.49 3.58 -0.11
N ASN A 105 17.36 2.67 -0.52
CA ASN A 105 17.06 1.62 -1.48
C ASN A 105 16.23 0.50 -0.83
N ASP A 106 16.54 0.14 0.41
CA ASP A 106 15.77 -0.86 1.18
C ASP A 106 14.31 -0.45 1.35
N TYR A 107 14.06 0.83 1.61
CA TYR A 107 12.69 1.33 1.67
C TYR A 107 11.95 1.17 0.34
N LYS A 108 12.60 1.49 -0.78
CA LYS A 108 12.01 1.31 -2.11
C LYS A 108 11.61 -0.15 -2.34
N THR A 109 12.48 -1.09 -1.99
CA THR A 109 12.20 -2.53 -2.10
C THR A 109 10.99 -2.92 -1.24
N ARG A 110 10.93 -2.45 0.01
CA ARG A 110 9.80 -2.72 0.91
C ARG A 110 8.46 -2.22 0.33
N TYR A 111 8.41 -1.00 -0.20
CA TYR A 111 7.19 -0.49 -0.86
C TYR A 111 6.79 -1.35 -2.05
N ASN A 112 7.76 -1.77 -2.87
CA ASN A 112 7.48 -2.63 -4.02
C ASN A 112 6.89 -3.98 -3.59
N LEU A 113 7.40 -4.58 -2.51
CA LEU A 113 6.85 -5.82 -1.97
C LEU A 113 5.41 -5.65 -1.48
N PHE A 114 5.11 -4.55 -0.79
CA PHE A 114 3.74 -4.28 -0.32
C PHE A 114 2.76 -4.03 -1.46
N MET A 115 3.14 -3.21 -2.45
CA MET A 115 2.33 -3.00 -3.66
C MET A 115 2.11 -4.33 -4.40
N LEU A 116 3.16 -5.14 -4.56
CA LEU A 116 3.02 -6.46 -5.19
C LEU A 116 2.01 -7.35 -4.46
N THR A 117 2.05 -7.40 -3.13
CA THR A 117 1.09 -8.17 -2.33
C THR A 117 -0.34 -7.67 -2.50
N VAL A 118 -0.56 -6.36 -2.44
CA VAL A 118 -1.89 -5.75 -2.61
C VAL A 118 -2.43 -6.05 -4.01
N LEU A 119 -1.63 -5.78 -5.04
CA LEU A 119 -1.99 -6.05 -6.44
C LEU A 119 -2.30 -7.52 -6.68
N PHE A 120 -1.45 -8.43 -6.19
CA PHE A 120 -1.63 -9.86 -6.43
C PHE A 120 -2.85 -10.42 -5.71
N THR A 121 -3.07 -10.02 -4.45
CA THR A 121 -4.28 -10.42 -3.71
C THR A 121 -5.55 -9.87 -4.35
N GLY A 122 -5.52 -8.62 -4.85
CA GLY A 122 -6.63 -8.03 -5.60
C GLY A 122 -6.92 -8.77 -6.90
N LEU A 123 -5.88 -9.15 -7.64
CA LEU A 123 -6.00 -9.93 -8.87
C LEU A 123 -6.63 -11.30 -8.61
N VAL A 124 -6.17 -12.02 -7.58
CA VAL A 124 -6.75 -13.31 -7.18
C VAL A 124 -8.23 -13.16 -6.79
N ALA A 125 -8.55 -12.11 -6.01
CA ALA A 125 -9.92 -11.80 -5.60
C ALA A 125 -10.86 -11.47 -6.77
N ILE A 126 -10.31 -10.96 -7.88
CA ILE A 126 -11.05 -10.79 -9.13
C ILE A 126 -11.16 -12.12 -9.86
N VAL A 127 -10.05 -12.81 -10.12
CA VAL A 127 -9.99 -13.94 -11.06
C VAL A 127 -10.72 -15.19 -10.55
N ILE A 128 -10.53 -15.57 -9.29
CA ILE A 128 -11.06 -16.85 -8.76
C ILE A 128 -12.58 -16.97 -8.87
N PRO A 129 -13.39 -15.96 -8.49
CA PRO A 129 -14.84 -16.03 -8.66
C PRO A 129 -15.31 -16.30 -10.09
N PHE A 130 -14.62 -15.78 -11.11
CA PHE A 130 -14.97 -16.04 -12.51
C PHE A 130 -14.54 -17.43 -12.99
N ILE A 131 -13.57 -18.07 -12.33
CA ILE A 131 -13.19 -19.47 -12.61
C ILE A 131 -14.21 -20.44 -12.00
N ILE A 132 -14.76 -20.10 -10.83
CA ILE A 132 -15.76 -20.92 -10.13
C ILE A 132 -17.12 -20.92 -10.85
N ARG A 133 -17.45 -19.79 -11.47
CA ARG A 133 -18.74 -19.55 -12.11
C ARG A 133 -18.98 -20.37 -13.37
#